data_AF-A0A146K979-F1
#
_entry.id   AF-A0A146K979-F1
#
_cell.length_a   1.000
_cell.length_b   1.000
_cell.length_c   1.000
_cell.angle_alpha   90.00
_cell.angle_beta   90.00
_cell.angle_gamma   90.00
#
_symmetry.space_group_name_H-M   'P 1'
#
loop_
_entity.id
_entity.type
_entity.pdbx_description
1 polymer ?
#
loop_
_entity_poly.entity_id
_entity_poly.type
_entity_poly.pdbx_seq_one_letter_code
_entity_poly.pdbx_strand_id
1 'polypeptide(L)'
;GAARGAGTDEATFVRYLCSCHPDCFRQVVMVFQQMYGKTLRQTIASEFSLSSKFAFLLAHDYLNNPAEAVAFCVHQAVYGAGTDDESLIGVTVLFSDYFRGPLIQVAYRQFGDIVHAIKSDLSGKYEDAVLGL
;
A
#
# COMPACT_ATOMS: atom_id res chain seq x y z
N GLY A 1 4.95 -0.19 31.96
CA GLY A 1 5.65 -1.12 31.05
C GLY A 1 5.98 -0.37 29.78
N ALA A 2 7.25 -0.46 29.34
CA ALA A 2 7.81 0.08 28.09
C ALA A 2 7.12 1.34 27.52
N ALA A 3 7.38 2.50 28.13
CA ALA A 3 6.79 3.77 27.71
C ALA A 3 7.74 4.58 26.81
N ARG A 4 7.38 4.60 25.52
CA ARG A 4 7.28 5.78 24.64
C ARG A 4 8.55 6.57 24.34
N GLY A 5 9.20 6.16 23.26
CA GLY A 5 9.82 7.05 22.28
C GLY A 5 9.48 6.54 20.88
N ALA A 6 9.41 7.42 19.88
CA ALA A 6 9.11 7.05 18.48
C ALA A 6 9.92 5.83 17.99
N GLY A 7 11.16 5.68 18.46
CA GLY A 7 12.02 4.54 18.13
C GLY A 7 11.61 3.17 18.72
N THR A 8 10.89 3.12 19.85
CA THR A 8 10.44 1.83 20.44
C THR A 8 9.24 1.25 19.68
N ASP A 9 8.33 2.12 19.26
CA ASP A 9 7.17 1.73 18.48
C ASP A 9 7.61 1.32 17.06
N GLU A 10 8.51 2.07 16.42
CA GLU A 10 9.09 1.69 15.12
C GLU A 10 9.83 0.35 15.18
N ALA A 11 10.70 0.12 16.17
CA ALA A 11 11.42 -1.15 16.31
C ALA A 11 10.48 -2.35 16.53
N THR A 12 9.36 -2.13 17.22
CA THR A 12 8.33 -3.14 17.42
C THR A 12 7.61 -3.47 16.11
N PHE A 13 7.24 -2.45 15.33
CA PHE A 13 6.64 -2.63 14.01
C PHE A 13 7.58 -3.34 13.04
N VAL A 14 8.85 -2.93 12.97
CA VAL A 14 9.87 -3.60 12.13
C VAL A 14 10.00 -5.07 12.50
N ARG A 15 10.19 -5.39 13.79
CA ARG A 15 10.33 -6.79 14.23
C ARG A 15 9.12 -7.62 13.86
N TYR A 16 7.93 -7.08 14.07
CA TYR A 16 6.68 -7.78 13.78
C TYR A 16 6.49 -7.99 12.27
N LEU A 17 6.59 -6.93 11.47
CA LEU A 17 6.43 -6.99 10.01
C LEU A 17 7.48 -7.88 9.34
N CYS A 18 8.73 -7.87 9.82
CA CYS A 18 9.81 -8.68 9.23
C CYS A 18 9.81 -10.16 9.66
N SER A 19 9.12 -10.53 10.74
CA SER A 19 9.20 -11.88 11.32
C SER A 19 7.88 -12.67 11.22
N CYS A 20 6.80 -12.05 10.76
CA CYS A 20 5.48 -12.66 10.74
C CYS A 20 5.22 -13.37 9.41
N HIS A 21 4.76 -14.63 9.47
CA HIS A 21 4.21 -15.30 8.29
C HIS A 21 2.90 -14.62 7.85
N PRO A 22 2.62 -14.45 6.54
CA PRO A 22 1.42 -13.77 6.06
C PRO A 22 0.09 -14.26 6.67
N ASP A 23 -0.07 -15.56 6.88
CA ASP A 23 -1.27 -16.12 7.53
C ASP A 23 -1.45 -15.63 8.97
N CYS A 24 -0.35 -15.62 9.74
CA CYS A 24 -0.36 -15.13 11.11
C CYS A 24 -0.63 -13.62 11.13
N PHE A 25 -0.03 -12.87 10.20
CA PHE A 25 -0.26 -11.44 10.07
C PHE A 25 -1.73 -11.12 9.80
N ARG A 26 -2.37 -11.82 8.86
CA ARG A 26 -3.80 -11.65 8.56
C ARG A 26 -4.69 -11.91 9.78
N GLN A 27 -4.39 -12.95 10.56
CA GLN A 27 -5.14 -13.24 11.78
C GLN A 27 -5.00 -12.11 12.80
N VAL A 28 -3.78 -11.58 12.99
CA VAL A 28 -3.56 -10.44 13.89
C VAL A 28 -4.28 -9.20 13.42
N VAL A 29 -4.27 -8.89 12.12
CA VAL A 29 -5.03 -7.75 11.56
C VAL A 29 -6.52 -7.88 11.87
N MET A 30 -7.09 -9.07 11.69
CA MET A 30 -8.51 -9.33 11.99
C MET A 30 -8.81 -9.14 13.48
N VAL A 31 -8.00 -9.75 14.36
CA VAL A 31 -8.18 -9.65 15.82
C VAL A 31 -7.97 -8.22 16.31
N PHE A 32 -7.00 -7.49 15.76
CA PHE A 32 -6.76 -6.09 16.07
C PHE A 32 -8.00 -5.23 15.78
N GLN A 33 -8.62 -5.42 14.61
CA GLN A 33 -9.83 -4.68 14.25
C GLN A 33 -11.00 -5.02 15.20
N GLN A 34 -11.17 -6.28 15.58
CA GLN A 34 -12.20 -6.70 16.54
C GLN A 34 -12.00 -6.08 17.93
N MET A 35 -10.75 -6.01 18.40
CA MET A 35 -10.45 -5.48 19.73
C MET A 35 -10.52 -3.96 19.82
N TYR A 36 -10.08 -3.25 18.78
CA TYR A 36 -9.88 -1.79 18.83
C TYR A 36 -10.86 -0.99 17.98
N GLY A 37 -11.69 -1.63 17.16
CA GLY A 37 -12.69 -0.96 16.32
C GLY A 37 -12.12 -0.10 15.17
N LYS A 38 -10.80 -0.14 14.94
CA LYS A 38 -10.09 0.52 13.83
C LYS A 38 -9.12 -0.45 13.18
N THR A 39 -8.82 -0.29 11.89
CA THR A 39 -7.90 -1.20 11.21
C THR A 39 -6.44 -0.94 11.63
N LEU A 40 -5.60 -1.96 11.54
CA LEU A 40 -4.16 -1.80 11.77
C LEU A 40 -3.56 -0.80 10.77
N ARG A 41 -3.96 -0.88 9.49
CA ARG A 41 -3.59 0.08 8.44
C ARG A 41 -3.92 1.54 8.81
N GLN A 42 -5.14 1.81 9.27
CA GLN A 42 -5.55 3.15 9.72
C GLN A 42 -4.70 3.64 10.90
N THR A 43 -4.36 2.73 11.82
CA THR A 43 -3.51 3.04 12.97
C THR A 43 -2.09 3.38 12.52
N ILE A 44 -1.49 2.59 11.62
CA ILE A 44 -0.18 2.91 11.03
C ILE A 44 -0.22 4.30 10.36
N ALA A 45 -1.29 4.58 9.61
CA ALA A 45 -1.43 5.84 8.89
C ALA A 45 -1.58 7.07 9.82
N SER A 46 -2.05 6.91 11.06
CA SER A 46 -2.19 7.98 12.04
C SER A 46 -0.98 8.15 12.95
N GLU A 47 -0.25 7.07 13.24
CA GLU A 47 0.88 7.08 14.20
C GLU A 47 2.20 7.49 13.55
N PHE A 48 2.42 7.14 12.27
CA PHE A 48 3.68 7.38 11.58
C PHE A 48 3.56 8.49 10.54
N SER A 49 4.70 9.02 10.10
CA SER A 49 4.76 10.05 9.05
C SER A 49 5.89 9.77 8.06
N LEU A 50 5.88 10.46 6.93
CA LEU A 50 6.94 10.44 5.91
C LEU A 50 7.34 8.98 5.54
N SER A 51 8.64 8.68 5.55
CA SER A 51 9.20 7.41 5.11
C SER A 51 8.79 6.22 5.98
N SER A 52 8.65 6.38 7.30
CA SER A 52 8.24 5.26 8.16
C SER A 52 6.77 4.88 7.94
N LYS A 53 5.89 5.87 7.77
CA LYS A 53 4.50 5.61 7.36
C LYS A 53 4.45 4.86 6.03
N PHE A 54 5.18 5.33 5.02
CA PHE A 54 5.21 4.68 3.71
C PHE A 54 5.68 3.22 3.83
N ALA A 55 6.82 2.98 4.47
CA ALA A 55 7.39 1.66 4.61
C ALA A 55 6.48 0.68 5.36
N PHE A 56 5.85 1.12 6.46
CA PHE A 56 4.96 0.26 7.24
C PHE A 56 3.63 -0.01 6.55
N LEU A 57 3.07 0.96 5.84
CA LEU A 57 1.86 0.74 5.03
C LEU A 57 2.14 -0.24 3.89
N LEU A 58 3.27 -0.08 3.19
CA LEU A 58 3.68 -1.00 2.13
C LEU A 58 3.88 -2.43 2.66
N ALA A 59 4.60 -2.59 3.76
CA ALA A 59 4.83 -3.89 4.38
C ALA A 59 3.53 -4.53 4.89
N HIS A 60 2.66 -3.74 5.52
CA HIS A 60 1.32 -4.18 5.95
C HIS A 60 0.53 -4.72 4.77
N ASP A 61 0.43 -3.93 3.70
CA ASP A 61 -0.39 -4.29 2.54
C ASP A 61 0.18 -5.53 1.86
N TYR A 62 1.51 -5.66 1.75
CA TYR A 62 2.14 -6.83 1.14
C TYR A 62 1.88 -8.12 1.93
N LEU A 63 1.98 -8.08 3.26
CA LEU A 63 1.69 -9.22 4.12
C LEU A 63 0.20 -9.60 4.13
N ASN A 64 -0.68 -8.61 3.95
CA ASN A 64 -2.11 -8.84 3.85
C ASN A 64 -2.48 -9.44 2.48
N ASN A 65 -2.15 -8.72 1.41
CA ASN A 65 -2.39 -9.07 0.02
C ASN A 65 -1.44 -8.28 -0.90
N PRO A 66 -0.51 -8.93 -1.64
CA PRO A 66 0.43 -8.24 -2.53
C PRO A 66 -0.23 -7.30 -3.56
N ALA A 67 -1.46 -7.58 -4.01
CA ALA A 67 -2.18 -6.68 -4.91
C ALA A 67 -2.54 -5.34 -4.24
N GLU A 68 -2.79 -5.33 -2.92
CA GLU A 68 -3.02 -4.08 -2.16
C GLU A 68 -1.74 -3.25 -2.06
N ALA A 69 -0.57 -3.89 -1.92
CA ALA A 69 0.71 -3.19 -1.94
C ALA A 69 0.98 -2.54 -3.30
N VAL A 70 0.68 -3.25 -4.40
CA VAL A 70 0.78 -2.70 -5.75
C VAL A 70 -0.18 -1.53 -5.94
N ALA A 71 -1.44 -1.67 -5.52
CA ALA A 71 -2.42 -0.59 -5.56
C ALA A 71 -1.96 0.64 -4.76
N PHE A 72 -1.37 0.42 -3.58
CA PHE A 72 -0.81 1.50 -2.76
C PHE A 72 0.34 2.22 -3.47
N CYS A 73 1.29 1.49 -4.06
CA CYS A 73 2.38 2.07 -4.84
C CYS A 73 1.87 2.87 -6.04
N VAL A 74 0.91 2.33 -6.81
CA VAL A 74 0.30 3.05 -7.92
C VAL A 74 -0.38 4.33 -7.43
N HIS A 75 -1.13 4.25 -6.33
CA HIS A 75 -1.77 5.42 -5.75
C HIS A 75 -0.74 6.48 -5.38
N GLN A 76 0.34 6.12 -4.69
CA GLN A 76 1.40 7.07 -4.32
C GLN A 76 2.07 7.69 -5.56
N ALA A 77 2.23 6.94 -6.65
CA ALA A 77 2.85 7.44 -7.87
C ALA A 77 2.00 8.45 -8.65
N VAL A 78 0.67 8.39 -8.53
CA VAL A 78 -0.28 9.28 -9.22
C VAL A 78 -1.02 10.23 -8.28
N TYR A 79 -0.66 10.25 -6.99
CA TYR A 79 -1.30 11.09 -5.98
C TYR A 79 -0.53 12.38 -5.78
N GLY A 80 -1.13 13.49 -6.21
CA GLY A 80 -0.58 14.84 -5.99
C GLY A 80 -0.49 15.63 -7.27
N ALA A 81 0.45 16.58 -7.31
CA ALA A 81 0.72 17.35 -8.52
C ALA A 81 1.80 16.65 -9.36
N GLY A 82 1.38 16.04 -10.46
CA GLY A 82 2.25 15.30 -11.37
C GLY A 82 2.46 13.84 -10.96
N THR A 83 3.19 13.12 -11.81
CA THR A 83 3.39 11.67 -11.73
C THR A 83 4.82 11.34 -11.32
N ASP A 84 5.00 10.38 -10.42
CA ASP A 84 6.28 9.68 -10.25
C ASP A 84 6.37 8.55 -11.29
N ASP A 85 6.80 8.93 -12.50
CA ASP A 85 6.89 8.03 -13.66
C ASP A 85 7.78 6.82 -13.41
N GLU A 86 8.88 6.99 -12.70
CA GLU A 86 9.83 5.91 -12.42
C GLU A 86 9.17 4.84 -11.53
N SER A 87 8.52 5.28 -10.45
CA SER A 87 7.78 4.38 -9.57
C SER A 87 6.59 3.72 -10.27
N LEU A 88 5.85 4.47 -11.10
CA LEU A 88 4.69 3.95 -11.82
C LEU A 88 5.11 2.88 -12.86
N ILE A 89 6.13 3.16 -13.66
CA ILE A 89 6.67 2.17 -14.62
C ILE A 89 7.24 0.96 -13.87
N GLY A 90 8.03 1.21 -12.82
CA GLY A 90 8.62 0.15 -12.02
C GLY A 90 7.57 -0.80 -11.45
N VAL A 91 6.52 -0.27 -10.81
CA VAL A 91 5.49 -1.12 -10.20
C VAL A 91 4.66 -1.86 -11.24
N THR A 92 4.28 -1.21 -12.34
CA THR A 92 3.42 -1.80 -13.37
C THR A 92 4.14 -2.88 -14.19
N VAL A 93 5.45 -2.75 -14.37
CA VAL A 93 6.27 -3.76 -15.05
C VAL A 93 6.67 -4.90 -14.11
N LEU A 94 7.27 -4.60 -12.96
CA LEU A 94 7.81 -5.62 -12.05
C LEU A 94 6.72 -6.46 -11.39
N PHE A 95 5.55 -5.88 -11.15
CA PHE A 95 4.41 -6.54 -10.50
C PHE A 95 3.21 -6.66 -11.44
N SER A 96 3.48 -6.84 -12.73
CA SER A 96 2.45 -6.88 -13.77
C SER A 96 1.36 -7.93 -13.49
N ASP A 97 1.68 -9.08 -12.88
CA ASP A 97 0.69 -10.09 -12.50
C ASP A 97 -0.36 -9.59 -11.49
N TYR A 98 0.01 -8.62 -10.66
CA TYR A 98 -0.87 -7.97 -9.68
C TYR A 98 -1.53 -6.71 -10.24
N PHE A 99 -0.86 -6.01 -11.15
CA PHE A 99 -1.36 -4.81 -11.80
C PHE A 99 -2.39 -5.09 -12.90
N ARG A 100 -2.49 -6.32 -13.38
CA ARG A 100 -3.35 -6.68 -14.50
C ARG A 100 -4.80 -6.99 -14.14
N GLY A 101 -5.69 -6.64 -15.08
CA GLY A 101 -7.07 -7.12 -15.10
C GLY A 101 -7.90 -6.70 -13.87
N PRO A 102 -8.86 -7.52 -13.44
CA PRO A 102 -9.78 -7.14 -12.35
C PRO A 102 -9.10 -7.09 -10.98
N LEU A 103 -7.92 -7.70 -10.82
CA LEU A 103 -7.23 -7.78 -9.53
C LEU A 103 -6.83 -6.39 -9.02
N ILE A 104 -6.19 -5.59 -9.87
CA ILE A 104 -5.80 -4.23 -9.48
C ILE A 104 -7.01 -3.35 -9.21
N GLN A 105 -8.08 -3.51 -10.01
CA GLN A 105 -9.31 -2.74 -9.84
C GLN A 105 -9.95 -3.00 -8.49
N VAL A 106 -9.92 -4.25 -8.01
CA VAL A 106 -10.43 -4.61 -6.68
C VAL A 106 -9.52 -4.06 -5.58
N ALA A 107 -8.20 -4.23 -5.72
CA ALA A 107 -7.23 -3.79 -4.71
C ALA A 107 -7.18 -2.25 -4.54
N TYR A 108 -7.40 -1.51 -5.62
CA TYR A 108 -7.35 -0.05 -5.64
C TYR A 108 -8.61 0.63 -5.10
N ARG A 109 -9.73 -0.10 -4.90
CA ARG A 109 -11.01 0.47 -4.45
C ARG A 109 -10.92 1.33 -3.20
N GLN A 110 -9.95 1.03 -2.32
CA GLN A 110 -9.72 1.81 -1.10
C GLN A 110 -9.22 3.25 -1.37
N PHE A 111 -8.65 3.50 -2.54
CA PHE A 111 -8.16 4.80 -3.00
C PHE A 111 -9.10 5.47 -4.01
N GLY A 112 -9.98 4.70 -4.65
CA GLY A 112 -10.94 5.18 -5.65
C GLY A 112 -11.00 4.27 -6.87
N ASP A 113 -11.23 4.88 -8.03
CA ASP A 113 -11.18 4.20 -9.32
C ASP A 113 -9.80 4.37 -9.95
N ILE A 114 -9.10 3.25 -10.21
CA ILE A 114 -7.73 3.28 -10.72
C ILE A 114 -7.65 3.85 -12.13
N VAL A 115 -8.64 3.59 -12.98
CA VAL A 115 -8.64 4.11 -14.35
C VAL A 115 -8.79 5.61 -14.32
N HIS A 116 -9.67 6.13 -13.46
CA HIS A 116 -9.81 7.56 -13.25
C HIS A 116 -8.52 8.18 -12.72
N ALA A 117 -7.88 7.57 -11.72
CA ALA A 117 -6.63 8.07 -11.16
C ALA A 117 -5.49 8.14 -12.20
N ILE A 118 -5.36 7.11 -13.04
CA ILE A 118 -4.39 7.09 -14.15
C ILE A 118 -4.73 8.18 -15.16
N LYS A 119 -6.00 8.31 -15.57
CA LYS A 119 -6.43 9.31 -16.57
C LYS A 119 -6.41 10.75 -16.09
N SER A 120 -6.46 10.97 -14.78
CA SER A 120 -6.34 12.33 -14.23
C SER A 120 -4.92 12.86 -14.26
N ASP A 121 -3.93 11.96 -14.34
CA ASP A 121 -2.52 12.31 -14.15
C ASP A 121 -1.66 12.02 -15.40
N LEU A 122 -2.00 10.98 -16.17
CA LEU A 122 -1.36 10.61 -17.43
C LEU A 122 -2.17 11.09 -18.63
N SER A 123 -1.52 11.20 -19.80
CA SER A 123 -2.19 11.46 -21.08
C SER A 123 -1.46 10.81 -22.26
N GLY A 124 -2.19 10.63 -23.37
CA GLY A 124 -1.64 10.16 -24.64
C GLY A 124 -1.11 8.72 -24.59
N LYS A 125 -0.06 8.43 -25.36
CA LYS A 125 0.46 7.06 -25.52
C LYS A 125 0.92 6.40 -24.23
N TYR A 126 1.33 7.20 -23.25
CA TYR A 126 1.77 6.69 -21.97
C TYR A 126 0.57 6.20 -21.13
N GLU A 127 -0.52 6.97 -21.10
CA GLU A 127 -1.81 6.54 -20.53
C GLU A 127 -2.27 5.23 -21.20
N ASP A 128 -2.28 5.19 -22.53
CA ASP A 128 -2.72 4.01 -23.30
C ASP A 128 -1.88 2.76 -22.95
N ALA A 129 -0.57 2.94 -22.79
CA ALA A 129 0.34 1.86 -22.44
C ALA A 129 0.09 1.33 -21.03
N VAL A 130 -0.07 2.22 -20.04
CA VAL A 130 -0.31 1.82 -18.64
C VAL A 130 -1.68 1.15 -18.49
N LEU A 131 -2.72 1.67 -19.14
CA LEU A 131 -4.07 1.07 -19.09
C LEU A 131 -4.18 -0.23 -19.90
N GLY A 132 -3.28 -0.45 -20.85
CA GLY A 132 -3.24 -1.65 -21.69
C GLY A 132 -2.45 -2.82 -21.10
N LEU A 133 -1.75 -2.62 -19.98
CA LEU A 133 -0.96 -3.65 -19.30
C LEU A 133 -1.83 -4.72 -18.67
#